data_AF-A0A177CDT0-F1
#
_entry.id   AF-A0A177CDT0-F1
#
_cell.length_a   1.000
_cell.length_b   1.000
_cell.length_c   1.000
_cell.angle_alpha   90.00
_cell.angle_beta   90.00
_cell.angle_gamma   90.00
#
_symmetry.space_group_name_H-M   'P 1'
#
loop_
_entity.id
_entity.type
_entity.pdbx_description
1 polymer ?
#
loop_
_entity_poly.entity_id
_entity_poly.type
_entity_poly.pdbx_seq_one_letter_code
_entity_poly.pdbx_strand_id
1 'polypeptide(L)' 'LTTFRDDQPFDRVILCNGKHLFVTKNCVDIINLSRRLSRPFHIWIDAICINQDDTLEKGKQVSLMSEIYRKAIQVNVWLG' A
#
# COMPACT_ATOMS: atom_id res chain seq x y z
N LEU A 1 17.05 14.11 12.16
CA LEU A 1 16.35 13.54 10.97
C LEU A 1 15.78 12.21 11.41
N THR A 2 14.65 12.27 12.10
CA THR A 2 14.06 11.16 12.85
C THR A 2 13.20 10.35 11.88
N THR A 3 13.55 9.08 11.70
CA THR A 3 12.77 8.13 10.92
C THR A 3 11.40 7.95 11.55
N PHE A 4 10.36 8.49 10.91
CA PHE A 4 8.96 8.12 11.13
C PHE A 4 8.76 6.68 10.67
N ARG A 5 9.23 5.71 11.46
CA ARG A 5 8.79 4.32 11.30
C ARG A 5 7.54 4.16 12.14
N ASP A 6 6.43 4.06 11.43
CA ASP A 6 5.20 3.48 11.95
C ASP A 6 5.56 2.06 12.45
N ASP A 7 5.83 1.90 13.74
CA ASP A 7 6.24 0.62 14.37
C ASP A 7 5.03 -0.31 14.56
N GLN A 8 4.11 -0.25 13.60
CA GLN A 8 2.87 -1.03 13.60
C GLN A 8 3.18 -2.47 13.16
N PRO A 9 2.73 -3.48 13.91
CA PRO A 9 2.92 -4.86 13.51
C PRO A 9 2.14 -5.18 12.23
N PHE A 10 2.73 -6.00 11.37
CA PHE A 10 2.06 -6.58 10.20
C PHE A 10 1.21 -7.79 10.65
N ASP A 11 0.23 -7.56 11.53
CA ASP A 11 -0.57 -8.63 12.17
C ASP A 11 -1.98 -8.79 11.57
N ARG A 12 -2.37 -7.91 10.65
CA ARG A 12 -3.67 -8.00 9.97
C ARG A 12 -3.54 -8.77 8.67
N VAL A 13 -4.55 -9.57 8.35
CA VAL A 13 -4.58 -10.39 7.14
C VAL A 13 -5.65 -9.88 6.19
N ILE A 14 -5.28 -9.67 4.93
CA ILE A 14 -6.21 -9.41 3.84
C ILE A 14 -6.08 -10.50 2.77
N LEU A 15 -7.18 -10.78 2.07
CA LEU A 15 -7.19 -11.67 0.92
C LEU A 15 -7.08 -10.85 -0.37
N CYS A 16 -6.00 -11.06 -1.12
CA CYS A 16 -5.76 -10.41 -2.41
C CYS A 16 -5.46 -11.47 -3.46
N ASN A 17 -6.28 -11.59 -4.51
CA ASN A 17 -6.13 -12.58 -5.59
C ASN A 17 -5.89 -14.02 -5.08
N GLY A 18 -6.57 -14.42 -4.00
CA GLY A 18 -6.45 -15.75 -3.40
C GLY A 18 -5.23 -15.94 -2.48
N LYS A 19 -4.39 -14.92 -2.30
CA LYS A 19 -3.26 -14.93 -1.36
C LYS A 19 -3.58 -14.15 -0.08
N HIS A 20 -3.16 -14.70 1.05
CA HIS A 20 -3.21 -14.01 2.34
C HIS A 20 -2.00 -13.10 2.47
N LEU A 21 -2.23 -11.80 2.66
CA LEU A 21 -1.18 -10.80 2.84
C LEU A 21 -1.26 -10.24 4.25
N PHE A 22 -0.12 -10.22 4.93
CA PHE A 22 0.05 -9.56 6.23
C PHE A 22 0.29 -8.08 6.01
N VAL A 23 -0.53 -7.24 6.64
CA VAL A 23 -0.51 -5.78 6.47
C VAL A 23 -0.65 -5.10 7.82
N THR A 24 -0.28 -3.81 7.89
CA THR A 24 -0.47 -3.00 9.08
C THR A 24 -1.94 -2.59 9.24
N LYS A 25 -2.30 -2.13 10.45
CA LYS A 25 -3.63 -1.58 10.73
C LYS A 25 -4.01 -0.44 9.77
N ASN A 26 -3.07 0.46 9.47
CA ASN A 26 -3.29 1.60 8.58
C ASN A 26 -3.70 1.15 7.16
N CYS A 27 -3.11 0.06 6.65
CA CYS A 27 -3.52 -0.52 5.37
C CYS A 27 -4.98 -0.99 5.39
N VAL A 28 -5.40 -1.68 6.46
CA VAL A 28 -6.78 -2.16 6.61
C VAL A 28 -7.77 -1.00 6.68
N ASP A 29 -7.45 0.05 7.44
CA ASP A 29 -8.31 1.22 7.59
C ASP A 29 -8.50 1.95 6.25
N ILE A 30 -7.44 2.12 5.46
CA ILE A 30 -7.51 2.71 4.11
C ILE A 30 -8.32 1.84 3.16
N ILE A 31 -8.14 0.51 3.17
CA ILE A 31 -8.92 -0.41 2.34
C ILE A 31 -10.40 -0.33 2.72
N ASN A 32 -10.73 -0.29 4.01
CA ASN A 32 -12.11 -0.18 4.47
C ASN A 32 -12.74 1.16 4.10
N LEU A 33 -12.00 2.27 4.22
CA LEU A 33 -12.45 3.58 3.78
C LEU A 33 -12.70 3.60 2.27
N SER A 34 -11.78 3.01 1.50
CA SER A 34 -11.86 2.85 0.06
C SER A 34 -13.10 2.08 -0.37
N ARG A 35 -13.44 0.98 0.32
CA ARG A 35 -14.65 0.17 0.02
C ARG A 35 -15.97 0.92 0.21
N ARG A 36 -15.99 2.04 0.95
CA ARG A 36 -17.18 2.88 1.10
C ARG A 36 -17.45 3.74 -0.13
N LEU A 37 -16.48 3.89 -1.03
CA LEU A 37 -16.69 4.56 -2.31
C LEU A 37 -17.50 3.63 -3.20
N SER A 38 -18.71 4.07 -3.56
CA SER A 38 -19.73 3.28 -4.28
C SER A 38 -19.31 2.80 -5.69
N ARG A 39 -18.12 3.21 -6.16
CA ARG A 39 -17.60 2.85 -7.49
C ARG A 39 -16.34 2.00 -7.35
N PRO A 40 -16.19 0.93 -8.15
CA PRO A 40 -14.93 0.18 -8.20
C PRO A 40 -13.81 1.09 -8.71
N PHE A 41 -12.68 1.07 -8.03
CA PHE A 41 -11.47 1.79 -8.44
C PHE A 41 -10.23 0.98 -8.09
N HIS A 42 -9.13 1.30 -8.76
CA HIS A 42 -7.84 0.70 -8.47
C HIS A 42 -7.13 1.51 -7.38
N ILE A 43 -6.73 0.83 -6.32
CA ILE A 43 -5.88 1.40 -5.27
C ILE A 43 -4.49 0.78 -5.36
N TRP A 44 -3.47 1.62 -5.22
CA TRP A 44 -2.08 1.21 -5.11
C TRP A 44 -1.59 1.53 -3.71
N ILE A 45 -1.08 0.52 -3.01
CA ILE A 45 -0.53 0.62 -1.65
C ILE A 45 0.86 0.01 -1.72
N ASP A 46 1.92 0.78 -1.50
CA ASP A 46 3.31 0.31 -1.66
C ASP A 46 3.62 -0.96 -0.85
N ALA A 47 3.13 -1.06 0.38
CA ALA A 47 3.31 -2.20 1.27
C ALA A 47 2.64 -3.49 0.75
N ILE A 48 1.71 -3.39 -0.19
CA ILE A 48 0.97 -4.51 -0.77
C ILE A 48 1.42 -4.78 -2.21
N CYS A 49 1.58 -3.72 -3.00
CA CYS A 49 1.86 -3.81 -4.43
C CYS A 49 3.33 -4.03 -4.75
N ILE A 50 4.24 -3.75 -3.80
CA ILE A 50 5.67 -3.99 -3.95
C ILE A 50 6.06 -5.23 -3.16
N ASN A 51 6.72 -6.18 -3.80
CA ASN A 51 7.29 -7.31 -3.11
C ASN A 51 8.52 -6.86 -2.33
N GLN A 52 8.37 -6.68 -1.02
CA GLN A 52 9.45 -6.17 -0.17
C GLN A 52 10.64 -7.14 -0.06
N ASP A 53 10.43 -8.44 -0.33
CA ASP A 53 11.46 -9.49 -0.25
C ASP A 53 12.25 -9.66 -1.56
N ASP A 54 11.74 -9.14 -2.69
CA ASP A 54 12.43 -9.16 -3.98
C ASP A 54 13.02 -7.77 -4.27
N THR A 55 14.32 -7.63 -4.02
CA THR A 55 15.02 -6.35 -4.20
C THR A 55 15.03 -5.88 -5.66
N LEU A 56 14.99 -6.81 -6.63
CA LEU A 56 14.97 -6.47 -8.05
C LEU A 56 13.60 -5.94 -8.48
N GLU A 57 12.52 -6.61 -8.05
CA GLU A 57 11.14 -6.15 -8.27
C GLU A 57 10.90 -4.83 -7.57
N LYS A 58 11.30 -4.73 -6.30
CA LYS A 58 11.25 -3.49 -5.51
C LYS A 58 11.96 -2.34 -6.21
N GLY A 59 13.16 -2.54 -6.73
CA GLY A 59 13.89 -1.52 -7.48
C GLY A 59 13.11 -1.01 -8.70
N LYS A 60 12.46 -1.92 -9.44
CA LYS A 60 11.60 -1.56 -10.57
C LYS A 60 10.36 -0.78 -10.14
N GLN A 61 9.66 -1.24 -9.09
CA GLN A 61 8.46 -0.56 -8.58
C GLN A 61 8.78 0.83 -8.03
N VAL A 62 9.88 0.96 -7.27
CA VAL A 62 10.34 2.25 -6.74
C VAL A 62 10.65 3.23 -7.88
N SER A 63 11.26 2.76 -8.96
CA SER A 63 11.48 3.59 -10.16
C SER A 63 10.17 4.06 -10.81
N LEU A 64 9.09 3.28 -10.70
CA LEU A 64 7.77 3.60 -11.26
C LEU A 64 6.93 4.50 -10.34
N MET A 65 7.28 4.64 -9.05
CA MET A 65 6.50 5.42 -8.08
C MET A 65 6.23 6.85 -8.56
N SER A 66 7.22 7.50 -9.18
CA SER A 66 7.06 8.85 -9.72
C SER A 66 5.96 8.94 -10.77
N GLU A 67 5.86 7.92 -11.65
CA GLU A 67 4.83 7.84 -12.67
C GLU A 67 3.46 7.46 -12.10
N ILE A 68 3.43 6.55 -11.13
CA ILE A 68 2.21 6.15 -10.42
C ILE A 68 1.60 7.35 -9.71
N TYR A 69 2.38 8.12 -8.97
CA TYR A 69 1.91 9.34 -8.31
C TYR A 69 1.45 10.39 -9.31
N ARG A 70 2.15 10.55 -10.44
CA ARG A 70 1.75 11.48 -11.50
C ARG A 70 0.41 11.09 -12.16
N LYS A 71 0.12 9.79 -12.28
CA LYS A 71 -1.09 9.27 -12.91
C LYS A 71 -2.25 9.06 -11.94
N ALA A 72 -2.00 9.11 -10.63
CA ALA A 72 -3.03 8.92 -9.63
C ALA A 72 -4.04 10.07 -9.65
N ILE A 73 -5.34 9.73 -9.61
CA ILE A 73 -6.43 10.71 -9.48
C ILE A 73 -6.33 11.42 -8.11
N GLN A 74 -5.91 10.67 -7.09
CA GLN A 74 -5.71 11.16 -5.74
C GLN A 74 -4.58 10.36 -5.09
N VAL A 75 -3.68 11.07 -4.42
CA VAL A 75 -2.63 10.47 -3.59
C VAL A 75 -2.94 10.82 -2.14
N ASN A 76 -3.15 9.80 -1.31
CA ASN A 76 -3.32 9.96 0.12
C ASN A 76 -2.05 9.45 0.81
N VAL A 77 -1.36 10.34 1.52
CA VAL A 77 -0.18 9.98 2.32
C VAL A 77 -0.62 9.78 3.75
N TRP A 78 -0.37 8.60 4.30
CA TRP A 78 -0.66 8.28 5.70
C TRP A 78 0.67 8.22 6.45
N LEU A 79 0.86 9.13 7.40
CA LEU A 79 2.13 9.28 8.15
C LEU A 79 2.14 8.56 9.51
N GLY A 80 1.14 7.72 9.77
CA GLY A 80 0.86 7.16 11.09
C GLY A 80 -0.28 7.90 11.76
#